data_AF-A0A238U8D0-F1
#
_entry.id   AF-A0A238U8D0-F1
#
_cell.length_a   1.000
_cell.length_b   1.000
_cell.length_c   1.000
_cell.angle_alpha   90.00
_cell.angle_beta   90.00
_cell.angle_gamma   90.00
#
_symmetry.space_group_name_H-M   'P 1'
#
loop_
_entity.id
_entity.type
_entity.pdbx_description
1 polymer ?
#
loop_
_entity_poly.entity_id
_entity_poly.type
_entity_poly.pdbx_seq_one_letter_code
_entity_poly.pdbx_strand_id
1 'polypeptide(L)'
;MDTNKIILKNGFLIYSCIVIFFLLMKILGLDNVSELRFLNFLFVFWGVNRAIKQNINLNAQDSYFNNFYVGFGSSVIGIALTIIGLIVYVGFIEPSFITVLENSSLWGKKLSLEMVVFALTIEGIASSVMCSFILMQYYKNYKSANILTS
;
A
#
# COMPACT_ATOMS: atom_id res chain seq x y z
N MET A 1 0.28 17.43 -14.60
CA MET A 1 -0.43 17.42 -13.30
C MET A 1 0.60 17.45 -12.19
N ASP A 2 0.43 18.26 -11.15
CA ASP A 2 1.39 18.33 -10.04
C ASP A 2 1.69 16.94 -9.44
N THR A 3 2.98 16.62 -9.27
CA THR A 3 3.47 15.33 -8.76
C THR A 3 2.89 14.99 -7.38
N ASN A 4 2.78 15.97 -6.49
CA ASN A 4 2.19 15.78 -5.16
C ASN A 4 0.70 15.46 -5.26
N LYS A 5 -0.01 16.02 -6.25
CA LYS A 5 -1.40 15.65 -6.52
C LYS A 5 -1.53 14.20 -7.01
N ILE A 6 -0.57 13.71 -7.81
CA ILE A 6 -0.53 12.30 -8.22
C ILE A 6 -0.34 11.41 -6.98
N ILE A 7 0.63 11.78 -6.13
CA ILE A 7 0.95 11.06 -4.90
C ILE A 7 -0.26 10.95 -3.97
N LEU A 8 -0.89 12.09 -3.65
CA LEU A 8 -2.05 12.13 -2.76
C LEU A 8 -3.25 11.37 -3.34
N LYS A 9 -3.54 11.55 -4.63
CA LYS A 9 -4.66 10.87 -5.30
C LYS A 9 -4.50 9.36 -5.28
N ASN A 10 -3.29 8.85 -5.57
CA ASN A 10 -3.06 7.40 -5.58
C ASN A 10 -2.94 6.84 -4.16
N GLY A 11 -2.37 7.58 -3.21
CA GLY A 11 -2.35 7.18 -1.80
C GLY A 11 -3.76 7.03 -1.22
N PHE A 12 -4.65 8.01 -1.46
CA PHE A 12 -6.05 7.90 -1.04
C PHE A 12 -6.79 6.74 -1.69
N LEU A 13 -6.46 6.42 -2.94
CA LEU A 13 -7.05 5.31 -3.67
C LEU A 13 -6.55 3.94 -3.15
N ILE A 14 -5.26 3.80 -2.82
CA ILE A 14 -4.73 2.62 -2.14
C ILE A 14 -5.45 2.42 -0.80
N TYR A 15 -5.51 3.48 0.02
CA TYR A 15 -6.23 3.48 1.29
C TYR A 15 -7.68 3.03 1.11
N SER A 16 -8.40 3.63 0.17
CA SER A 16 -9.81 3.32 -0.10
C SER A 16 -9.98 1.85 -0.50
N CYS A 17 -9.13 1.31 -1.38
CA CYS A 17 -9.20 -0.09 -1.78
C CYS A 17 -9.00 -1.03 -0.58
N ILE A 18 -8.00 -0.76 0.26
CA ILE A 18 -7.71 -1.60 1.44
C ILE A 18 -8.85 -1.52 2.45
N VAL A 19 -9.35 -0.32 2.76
CA VAL A 19 -10.46 -0.13 3.72
C VAL A 19 -11.74 -0.77 3.21
N ILE A 20 -12.10 -0.56 1.95
CA ILE A 20 -13.29 -1.18 1.36
C ILE A 20 -13.16 -2.70 1.41
N PHE A 21 -12.00 -3.24 1.04
CA PHE A 21 -11.74 -4.67 1.13
C PHE A 21 -11.88 -5.21 2.55
N PHE A 22 -11.31 -4.51 3.54
CA PHE A 22 -11.46 -4.84 4.95
C PHE A 22 -12.92 -4.87 5.41
N LEU A 23 -13.70 -3.83 5.07
CA LEU A 23 -15.11 -3.75 5.41
C LEU A 23 -15.92 -4.86 4.74
N LEU A 24 -15.60 -5.21 3.49
CA LEU A 24 -16.22 -6.35 2.81
C LEU A 24 -15.90 -7.67 3.52
N MET A 25 -14.66 -7.91 3.91
CA MET A 25 -14.30 -9.10 4.69
C MET A 25 -15.08 -9.15 6.01
N LYS A 26 -15.24 -8.01 6.68
CA LYS A 26 -16.01 -7.94 7.93
C LYS A 26 -17.47 -8.32 7.73
N ILE A 27 -18.12 -7.75 6.71
CA ILE A 27 -19.54 -8.05 6.39
C ILE A 27 -19.73 -9.53 6.03
N LEU A 28 -18.73 -10.14 5.38
CA LEU A 28 -18.75 -11.56 5.00
C LEU A 28 -18.28 -12.51 6.12
N GLY A 29 -17.85 -12.00 7.28
CA GLY A 29 -17.31 -12.81 8.38
C GLY A 29 -15.95 -13.46 8.09
N LEU A 30 -15.19 -12.90 7.14
CA LEU A 30 -13.88 -13.38 6.68
C LEU A 30 -12.71 -12.62 7.33
N ASP A 31 -12.98 -11.71 8.25
CA ASP A 31 -11.98 -10.87 8.94
C ASP A 31 -11.00 -11.67 9.82
N ASN A 32 -11.34 -12.90 10.17
CA ASN A 32 -10.45 -13.83 10.88
C ASN A 32 -9.45 -14.56 9.96
N VAL A 33 -9.65 -14.52 8.64
CA VAL A 33 -8.78 -15.21 7.66
C VAL A 33 -7.59 -14.33 7.33
N SER A 34 -6.50 -14.53 8.07
CA SER A 34 -5.27 -13.76 8.00
C SER A 34 -4.64 -13.68 6.61
N GLU A 35 -4.81 -14.74 5.81
CA GLU A 35 -4.25 -14.96 4.48
C GLU A 35 -4.85 -14.03 3.44
N LEU A 36 -6.11 -13.64 3.62
CA LEU A 36 -6.76 -12.67 2.73
C LEU A 36 -6.10 -11.29 2.81
N ARG A 37 -5.39 -10.98 3.90
CA ARG A 37 -4.62 -9.73 4.02
C ARG A 37 -3.46 -9.65 3.03
N PHE A 38 -2.96 -10.76 2.49
CA PHE A 38 -1.97 -10.72 1.41
C PHE A 38 -2.51 -10.00 0.16
N LEU A 39 -3.83 -9.95 -0.04
CA LEU A 39 -4.45 -9.17 -1.12
C LEU A 39 -4.20 -7.66 -0.97
N ASN A 40 -3.90 -7.16 0.24
CA ASN A 40 -3.51 -5.76 0.45
C ASN A 40 -2.25 -5.41 -0.35
N PHE A 41 -1.30 -6.34 -0.45
CA PHE A 41 -0.11 -6.16 -1.27
C PHE A 41 -0.45 -5.93 -2.75
N LEU A 42 -1.48 -6.61 -3.29
CA LEU A 42 -1.93 -6.41 -4.66
C LEU A 42 -2.51 -5.02 -4.88
N PHE A 43 -3.28 -4.49 -3.92
CA PHE A 43 -3.81 -3.13 -3.99
C PHE A 43 -2.69 -2.08 -3.95
N VAL A 44 -1.69 -2.28 -3.09
CA VAL A 44 -0.50 -1.44 -3.03
C VAL A 44 0.26 -1.48 -4.36
N PHE A 45 0.60 -2.68 -4.85
CA PHE A 45 1.35 -2.86 -6.10
C PHE A 45 0.63 -2.22 -7.29
N TRP A 46 -0.69 -2.43 -7.40
CA TRP A 46 -1.52 -1.81 -8.43
C TRP A 46 -1.55 -0.28 -8.32
N GLY A 47 -1.73 0.26 -7.11
CA GLY A 47 -1.74 1.70 -6.87
C GLY A 47 -0.41 2.37 -7.16
N VAL A 48 0.72 1.74 -6.79
CA VAL A 48 2.08 2.20 -7.13
C VAL A 48 2.27 2.24 -8.64
N ASN A 49 1.89 1.16 -9.35
CA ASN A 49 1.98 1.11 -10.81
C ASN A 49 1.17 2.23 -11.47
N ARG A 50 -0.05 2.47 -10.97
CA ARG A 50 -0.91 3.54 -11.46
C ARG A 50 -0.30 4.93 -11.23
N ALA A 51 0.31 5.17 -10.06
CA ALA A 51 0.97 6.43 -9.75
C ALA A 51 2.16 6.70 -10.67
N ILE A 52 3.03 5.70 -10.84
CA ILE A 52 4.19 5.76 -11.75
C ILE A 52 3.73 6.04 -13.18
N LYS A 53 2.79 5.24 -13.69
CA LYS A 53 2.26 5.38 -15.06
C LYS A 53 1.62 6.75 -15.30
N GLN A 54 0.91 7.28 -14.30
CA GLN A 54 0.34 8.63 -14.38
C GLN A 54 1.42 9.71 -14.45
N ASN A 55 2.50 9.60 -13.68
CA ASN A 55 3.58 10.58 -13.71
C ASN A 55 4.35 10.53 -15.04
N ILE A 56 4.63 9.34 -15.56
CA ILE A 56 5.24 9.16 -16.89
C ILE A 56 4.36 9.81 -17.97
N ASN A 57 3.08 9.45 -18.03
CA ASN A 57 2.20 9.86 -19.13
C ASN A 57 1.76 11.33 -19.07
N LEU A 58 1.47 11.87 -17.88
CA LEU A 58 0.90 13.22 -17.73
C LEU A 58 1.96 14.31 -17.59
N ASN A 59 3.17 13.95 -17.14
CA ASN A 59 4.25 14.90 -16.89
C ASN A 59 5.47 14.67 -17.78
N ALA A 60 5.43 13.70 -18.71
CA ALA A 60 6.56 13.28 -19.53
C ALA A 60 7.83 13.01 -18.68
N GLN A 61 7.63 12.46 -17.48
CA GLN A 61 8.71 12.25 -16.50
C GLN A 61 9.33 10.87 -16.69
N ASP A 62 10.56 10.87 -17.22
CA ASP A 62 11.31 9.66 -17.52
C ASP A 62 12.39 9.33 -16.47
N SER A 63 12.56 10.19 -15.47
CA SER A 63 13.57 10.00 -14.43
C SER A 63 13.22 8.81 -13.54
N TYR A 64 14.15 7.87 -13.44
CA TYR A 64 14.01 6.67 -12.59
C TYR A 64 13.69 7.05 -11.14
N PHE A 65 14.50 7.95 -10.56
CA PHE A 65 14.35 8.35 -9.17
C PHE A 65 13.06 9.14 -8.91
N ASN A 66 12.62 9.97 -9.87
CA ASN A 66 11.37 10.70 -9.71
C ASN A 66 10.17 9.75 -9.69
N ASN A 67 10.11 8.81 -10.64
CA ASN A 67 9.01 7.84 -10.69
C ASN A 67 9.06 6.85 -9.51
N PHE A 68 10.25 6.44 -9.07
CA PHE A 68 10.41 5.68 -7.84
C PHE A 68 9.82 6.43 -6.64
N TYR A 69 10.16 7.71 -6.49
CA TYR A 69 9.65 8.56 -5.41
C TYR A 69 8.12 8.72 -5.48
N VAL A 70 7.54 8.88 -6.67
CA VAL A 70 6.08 8.96 -6.84
C VAL A 70 5.40 7.67 -6.42
N GLY A 71 5.91 6.52 -6.86
CA GLY A 71 5.40 5.22 -6.44
C GLY A 71 5.47 5.04 -4.93
N PHE A 72 6.64 5.25 -4.36
CA PHE A 72 6.92 5.08 -2.94
C PHE A 72 6.09 6.03 -2.08
N GLY A 73 6.05 7.31 -2.43
CA GLY A 73 5.27 8.33 -1.71
C GLY A 73 3.78 8.03 -1.75
N SER A 74 3.25 7.56 -2.88
CA SER A 74 1.84 7.18 -3.00
C SER A 74 1.49 6.02 -2.05
N SER A 75 2.30 4.95 -2.03
CA SER A 75 2.02 3.80 -1.17
C SER A 75 2.20 4.11 0.31
N VAL A 76 3.23 4.87 0.69
CA VAL A 76 3.45 5.29 2.08
C VAL A 76 2.25 6.09 2.61
N ILE A 77 1.70 7.02 1.82
CA ILE A 77 0.49 7.76 2.21
C ILE A 77 -0.71 6.82 2.37
N GLY A 78 -0.92 5.90 1.42
CA GLY A 78 -2.02 4.93 1.50
C GLY A 78 -1.93 4.04 2.74
N ILE A 79 -0.74 3.55 3.07
CA ILE A 79 -0.46 2.74 4.26
C ILE A 79 -0.65 3.57 5.53
N ALA A 80 -0.12 4.78 5.60
CA ALA A 80 -0.26 5.64 6.78
C ALA A 80 -1.74 5.93 7.08
N LEU A 81 -2.54 6.26 6.07
CA LEU A 81 -3.98 6.44 6.21
C LEU A 81 -4.69 5.16 6.64
N THR A 82 -4.26 4.00 6.13
CA THR A 82 -4.82 2.69 6.49
C THR A 82 -4.54 2.37 7.97
N ILE A 83 -3.33 2.62 8.44
CA ILE A 83 -2.93 2.43 9.84
C ILE A 83 -3.70 3.38 10.76
N ILE A 84 -3.85 4.66 10.38
CA ILE A 84 -4.69 5.61 11.14
C ILE A 84 -6.13 5.11 11.20
N GLY A 85 -6.69 4.63 10.08
CA GLY A 85 -8.01 4.03 10.03
C GLY A 85 -8.15 2.82 10.96
N LEU A 86 -7.13 1.96 11.01
CA LEU A 86 -7.09 0.81 11.92
C LEU A 86 -7.07 1.23 13.39
N ILE A 87 -6.25 2.22 13.74
CA ILE A 87 -6.16 2.77 15.11
C ILE A 87 -7.53 3.32 15.54
N VAL A 88 -8.20 4.08 14.66
CA VAL A 88 -9.52 4.62 14.95
C VAL A 88 -10.56 3.48 15.09
N TYR A 89 -10.51 2.50 14.19
CA TYR A 89 -11.43 1.37 14.20
C TYR A 89 -11.30 0.55 15.49
N VAL A 90 -10.08 0.14 15.86
CA VAL A 90 -9.85 -0.63 17.09
C VAL A 90 -10.05 0.24 18.33
N GLY A 91 -9.63 1.50 18.32
CA GLY A 91 -9.71 2.38 19.48
C GLY A 91 -11.13 2.80 19.85
N PHE A 92 -12.02 2.99 18.86
CA PHE A 92 -13.31 3.64 19.08
C PHE A 92 -14.52 2.87 18.53
N ILE A 93 -14.35 1.98 17.56
CA ILE A 93 -15.46 1.30 16.87
C ILE A 93 -15.61 -0.14 17.37
N GLU A 94 -14.54 -0.93 17.30
CA GLU A 94 -14.54 -2.35 17.70
C GLU A 94 -13.25 -2.73 18.46
N PRO A 95 -13.16 -2.43 19.77
CA PRO A 95 -11.98 -2.75 20.58
C PRO A 95 -11.64 -4.24 20.65
N SER A 96 -12.62 -5.11 20.55
CA SER A 96 -12.42 -6.57 20.50
C SER A 96 -11.65 -7.03 19.26
N PHE A 97 -11.61 -6.22 18.19
CA PHE A 97 -10.92 -6.56 16.94
C PHE A 97 -9.41 -6.73 17.13
N ILE A 98 -8.83 -6.19 18.21
CA ILE A 98 -7.42 -6.43 18.56
C ILE A 98 -7.11 -7.93 18.70
N THR A 99 -8.04 -8.72 19.24
CA THR A 99 -7.86 -10.17 19.41
C THR A 99 -7.76 -10.92 18.08
N VAL A 100 -8.47 -10.44 17.05
CA VAL A 100 -8.39 -10.97 15.68
C VAL A 100 -7.02 -10.66 15.08
N LEU A 101 -6.50 -9.45 15.31
CA LEU A 101 -5.17 -9.05 14.88
C LEU A 101 -4.07 -9.84 15.59
N GLU A 102 -4.21 -10.08 16.91
CA GLU A 102 -3.27 -10.88 17.70
C GLU A 102 -3.19 -12.33 17.23
N ASN A 103 -4.34 -13.00 17.06
CA ASN A 103 -4.40 -14.41 16.66
C ASN A 103 -3.87 -14.64 15.23
N SER A 104 -3.88 -13.59 14.41
CA SER A 104 -3.41 -13.63 13.03
C SER A 104 -2.00 -13.07 12.83
N SER A 105 -1.34 -12.56 13.88
CA SER A 105 -0.04 -11.91 13.74
C SER A 105 1.10 -12.92 13.72
N LEU A 106 1.93 -12.85 12.68
CA LEU A 106 3.18 -13.59 12.52
C LEU A 106 4.21 -13.31 13.65
N TRP A 107 3.94 -12.34 14.52
CA TRP A 107 4.90 -11.71 15.43
C TRP A 107 4.74 -12.13 16.91
N GLY A 108 3.80 -13.05 17.21
CA GLY A 108 3.64 -13.65 18.54
C GLY A 108 2.27 -13.43 19.20
N LYS A 109 2.08 -13.99 20.40
CA LYS A 109 0.84 -13.87 21.21
C LYS A 109 0.99 -12.77 22.26
N LYS A 110 -0.10 -12.05 22.59
CA LYS A 110 -0.17 -10.89 23.52
C LYS A 110 0.46 -9.60 22.98
N LEU A 111 -0.01 -9.13 21.83
CA LEU A 111 0.51 -7.91 21.20
C LEU A 111 -0.39 -6.73 21.55
N SER A 112 0.18 -5.68 22.16
CA SER A 112 -0.55 -4.42 22.30
C SER A 112 -0.83 -3.81 20.92
N LEU A 113 -1.89 -2.99 20.82
CA LEU A 113 -2.22 -2.25 19.59
C LEU A 113 -1.01 -1.48 19.04
N GLU A 114 -0.18 -0.94 19.93
CA GLU A 114 1.06 -0.23 19.57
C GLU A 114 2.06 -1.14 18.83
N MET A 115 2.27 -2.37 19.30
CA MET A 115 3.17 -3.33 18.64
C MET A 115 2.63 -3.75 17.27
N VAL A 116 1.30 -3.91 17.15
CA VAL A 116 0.66 -4.22 15.87
C VAL A 116 0.86 -3.07 14.88
N VAL A 117 0.60 -1.83 15.30
CA VAL A 117 0.82 -0.63 14.47
C VAL A 117 2.27 -0.51 14.05
N PHE A 118 3.21 -0.76 14.97
CA PHE A 118 4.64 -0.72 14.67
C PHE A 118 5.03 -1.76 13.61
N ALA A 119 4.60 -3.01 13.77
CA ALA A 119 4.86 -4.08 12.81
C ALA A 119 4.29 -3.76 11.42
N LEU A 120 3.03 -3.32 11.35
CA LEU A 120 2.37 -2.92 10.10
C LEU A 120 3.05 -1.72 9.44
N THR A 121 3.59 -0.80 10.22
CA THR A 121 4.34 0.35 9.68
C THR A 121 5.62 -0.12 8.99
N ILE A 122 6.39 -0.99 9.64
CA ILE A 122 7.62 -1.54 9.05
C ILE A 122 7.31 -2.38 7.79
N GLU A 123 6.32 -3.27 7.87
CA GLU A 123 5.86 -4.09 6.76
C GLU A 123 5.37 -3.23 5.58
N GLY A 124 4.58 -2.20 5.86
CA GLY A 124 4.08 -1.25 4.88
C GLY A 124 5.18 -0.46 4.19
N ILE A 125 6.18 0.02 4.93
CA ILE A 125 7.34 0.72 4.34
C ILE A 125 8.15 -0.25 3.48
N ALA A 126 8.43 -1.46 3.96
CA ALA A 126 9.18 -2.47 3.22
C ALA A 126 8.47 -2.83 1.90
N SER A 127 7.17 -3.07 1.94
CA SER A 127 6.36 -3.35 0.74
C SER A 127 6.29 -2.16 -0.22
N SER A 128 6.25 -0.92 0.29
CA SER A 128 6.31 0.29 -0.54
C SER A 128 7.62 0.41 -1.32
N VAL A 129 8.75 0.18 -0.66
CA VAL A 129 10.08 0.17 -1.30
C VAL A 129 10.14 -0.93 -2.35
N MET A 130 9.74 -2.15 -1.98
CA MET A 130 9.77 -3.31 -2.89
C MET A 130 8.89 -3.11 -4.12
N CYS A 131 7.62 -2.70 -3.97
CA CYS A 131 6.72 -2.47 -5.10
C CYS A 131 7.28 -1.41 -6.05
N SER A 132 7.72 -0.28 -5.49
CA SER A 132 8.27 0.83 -6.28
C SER A 132 9.53 0.40 -7.01
N PHE A 133 10.41 -0.35 -6.35
CA PHE A 133 11.63 -0.87 -6.95
C PHE A 133 11.33 -1.84 -8.10
N ILE A 134 10.51 -2.86 -7.86
CA ILE A 134 10.14 -3.87 -8.86
C ILE A 134 9.54 -3.19 -10.11
N LEU A 135 8.60 -2.26 -9.92
CA LEU A 135 7.95 -1.57 -11.04
C LEU A 135 8.93 -0.67 -11.78
N MET A 136 9.83 0.02 -11.09
CA MET A 136 10.82 0.85 -11.76
C MET A 136 11.85 0.03 -12.55
N GLN A 137 12.20 -1.16 -12.08
CA GLN A 137 13.01 -2.10 -12.85
C GLN A 137 12.27 -2.60 -14.11
N TYR A 138 10.97 -2.87 -14.00
CA TYR A 138 10.13 -3.19 -15.15
C TYR A 138 10.11 -2.04 -16.18
N TYR A 139 9.83 -0.81 -15.76
CA TYR A 139 9.77 0.35 -16.66
C TYR A 139 11.12 0.70 -17.29
N LYS A 140 12.22 0.52 -16.55
CA LYS A 140 13.58 0.69 -17.09
C LYS A 140 13.85 -0.30 -18.23
N ASN A 141 13.57 -1.59 -18.00
CA ASN A 141 13.80 -2.63 -19.00
C ASN A 141 12.89 -2.47 -20.23
N TYR A 142 11.63 -2.08 -20.02
CA TYR A 142 10.70 -1.77 -21.09
C TYR A 142 11.17 -0.60 -21.97
N LYS A 143 11.69 0.48 -21.35
CA LYS A 143 12.25 1.62 -22.09
C LYS A 143 13.48 1.20 -22.92
N SER A 144 14.39 0.41 -22.34
CA SER A 144 15.57 -0.09 -23.06
C SER A 144 15.20 -0.94 -24.28
N ALA A 145 14.18 -1.80 -24.19
CA ALA A 145 13.75 -2.64 -25.31
C ALA A 145 13.17 -1.83 -26.49
N ASN A 146 12.40 -0.78 -26.21
CA ASN A 146 11.83 0.08 -27.24
C ASN A 146 12.89 0.94 -27.96
N ILE A 147 13.99 1.30 -27.30
CA ILE A 147 15.10 2.03 -27.93
C ILE A 147 15.89 1.14 -28.89
N LEU A 148 15.98 -0.18 -28.62
CA LEU A 148 16.70 -1.13 -29.48
C LEU A 148 15.91 -1.56 -30.73
N THR A 149 14.63 -1.20 -30.81
CA THR A 149 13.72 -1.59 -31.90
C THR A 149 13.29 -0.41 -32.78
N SER A 150 13.74 0.81 -32.46
CA SER A 150 13.54 2.06 -33.22
C SER A 150 14.80 2.45 -33.98
#